data_AF-A0A1H7J6G3-F1
#
_entry.id   AF-A0A1H7J6G3-F1
#
_cell.length_a   1.000
_cell.length_b   1.000
_cell.length_c   1.000
_cell.angle_alpha   90.00
_cell.angle_beta   90.00
_cell.angle_gamma   90.00
#
_symmetry.space_group_name_H-M   'P 1'
#
loop_
_entity.id
_entity.type
_entity.pdbx_description
1 polymer ?
#
loop_
_entity_poly.entity_id
_entity_poly.type
_entity_poly.pdbx_seq_one_letter_code
_entity_poly.pdbx_strand_id
1 'polypeptide(L)'
;MAIDESRYSGLQQFLLNLLSLLTVLPLAPYLNRYLPQIVAGGWHLDMMVAIILSFLFTRLLLWIFKPLIIPAFLLVCSVLVFNYFTDSYSFVNVLNDYKGVVQGNWGAKDSKQLDILSLYPRRVETYRDKTVRGIKSRVDFQDSVVRNFSVRHSLEDFDEYFPKYGRVVRFLSLFRYINTHFKYVQDTRRDEYFATARETILNGLGGDCDDHSILMTACLQSIGAQCRIVLIQGHAYPELYCGTKEDFEAMKQAIITLFPRPAVKEIYYHEMKGMYWINLDYTARHPGGPYMNDKVYALIEL
;
A
#
# COMPACT_ATOMS: atom_id res chain seq x y z
N MET A 1 5.05 -22.07 -42.73
CA MET A 1 3.94 -23.04 -42.89
C MET A 1 2.64 -22.24 -42.80
N ALA A 2 2.02 -21.94 -43.94
CA ALA A 2 0.75 -21.23 -43.97
C ALA A 2 -0.30 -22.13 -43.31
N ILE A 3 -0.91 -21.65 -42.23
CA ILE A 3 -1.96 -22.38 -41.52
C ILE A 3 -3.17 -22.40 -42.46
N ASP A 4 -3.46 -23.59 -42.98
CA ASP A 4 -4.56 -23.90 -43.88
C ASP A 4 -5.88 -23.44 -43.27
N GLU A 5 -6.44 -22.34 -43.78
CA GLU A 5 -7.69 -21.75 -43.26
C GLU A 5 -8.91 -22.65 -43.48
N SER A 6 -8.77 -23.75 -44.23
CA SER A 6 -9.84 -24.68 -44.59
C SER A 6 -10.37 -25.56 -43.44
N ARG A 7 -9.71 -25.58 -42.27
CA ARG A 7 -10.10 -26.46 -41.14
C ARG A 7 -11.15 -25.89 -40.18
N TYR A 8 -11.47 -24.60 -40.24
CA TYR A 8 -12.38 -23.97 -39.29
C TYR A 8 -13.73 -23.66 -39.94
N SER A 9 -14.82 -23.97 -39.25
CA SER A 9 -16.16 -23.60 -39.73
C SER A 9 -16.35 -22.08 -39.69
N GLY A 10 -17.23 -21.54 -40.54
CA GLY A 10 -17.52 -20.09 -40.55
C GLY A 10 -17.94 -19.56 -39.17
N LEU A 11 -18.59 -20.39 -38.36
CA LEU A 11 -18.95 -20.08 -36.98
C LEU A 11 -17.72 -20.00 -36.06
N GLN A 12 -16.75 -20.92 -36.21
CA GLN A 12 -15.49 -20.85 -35.45
C GLN A 12 -14.67 -19.62 -35.83
N GLN A 13 -14.63 -19.26 -37.11
CA GLN A 13 -13.95 -18.04 -37.59
C GLN A 13 -14.59 -16.79 -36.96
N PHE A 14 -15.93 -16.75 -36.94
CA PHE A 14 -16.69 -15.68 -36.29
C PHE A 14 -16.39 -15.60 -34.78
N LEU A 15 -16.44 -16.73 -34.07
CA LEU A 15 -16.15 -16.80 -32.64
C LEU A 15 -14.72 -16.34 -32.32
N LEU A 16 -13.72 -16.78 -33.10
CA LEU A 16 -12.33 -16.37 -32.91
C LEU A 16 -12.14 -14.86 -33.09
N ASN A 17 -12.78 -14.28 -34.10
CA ASN A 17 -12.73 -12.84 -34.33
C ASN A 17 -13.45 -12.07 -33.20
N LEU A 18 -14.62 -12.54 -32.74
CA LEU A 18 -15.33 -11.95 -31.62
C LEU A 18 -14.51 -12.00 -30.33
N LEU A 19 -13.93 -13.15 -30.00
CA LEU A 19 -13.02 -13.34 -28.86
C LEU A 19 -11.84 -12.39 -28.94
N SER A 20 -11.23 -12.23 -30.12
CA SER A 20 -10.11 -11.31 -30.29
C SER A 20 -10.50 -9.86 -30.03
N LEU A 21 -11.67 -9.44 -30.51
CA LEU A 21 -12.18 -8.10 -30.23
C LEU A 21 -12.44 -7.90 -28.73
N LEU A 22 -13.04 -8.90 -28.08
CA LEU A 22 -13.28 -8.87 -26.64
C LEU A 22 -11.98 -8.83 -25.83
N THR A 23 -10.90 -9.47 -26.28
CA THR A 23 -9.59 -9.39 -25.60
C THR A 23 -8.90 -8.04 -25.74
N VAL A 24 -9.18 -7.27 -26.80
CA VAL A 24 -8.63 -5.91 -26.95
C VAL A 24 -9.17 -4.98 -25.87
N LEU A 25 -10.43 -5.14 -25.46
CA LEU A 25 -11.08 -4.29 -24.45
C LEU A 25 -10.35 -4.24 -23.10
N PRO A 26 -9.99 -5.37 -22.45
CA PRO A 26 -9.17 -5.36 -21.24
C PRO A 26 -7.68 -5.13 -21.51
N LEU A 27 -7.16 -5.55 -22.66
CA LEU A 27 -5.73 -5.46 -22.96
C LEU A 27 -5.28 -4.02 -23.23
N ALA A 28 -6.10 -3.21 -23.90
CA ALA A 28 -5.71 -1.84 -24.25
C ALA A 28 -5.52 -0.93 -23.03
N PRO A 29 -6.45 -0.87 -22.05
CA PRO A 29 -6.21 -0.15 -20.80
C PRO A 29 -5.02 -0.70 -20.00
N TYR A 30 -4.78 -2.01 -20.05
CA TYR A 30 -3.64 -2.63 -19.38
C TYR A 30 -2.31 -2.21 -20.02
N LEU A 31 -2.16 -2.32 -21.34
CA LEU A 31 -0.96 -1.90 -22.06
C LEU A 31 -0.72 -0.39 -21.92
N ASN A 32 -1.80 0.41 -21.90
CA ASN A 32 -1.69 1.85 -21.71
C ASN A 32 -0.94 2.20 -20.41
N ARG A 33 -1.10 1.42 -19.33
CA ARG A 33 -0.38 1.65 -18.05
C ARG A 33 1.14 1.69 -18.22
N TYR A 34 1.68 0.94 -19.17
CA TYR A 34 3.12 0.83 -19.43
C TYR A 34 3.61 1.78 -20.52
N LEU A 35 2.71 2.42 -21.26
CA LEU A 35 3.09 3.38 -22.29
C LEU A 35 3.35 4.76 -21.66
N PRO A 36 4.43 5.45 -22.08
CA PRO A 36 4.65 6.84 -21.68
C PRO A 36 3.48 7.71 -22.16
N GLN A 37 3.26 8.84 -21.48
CA GLN A 37 2.26 9.81 -21.93
C GLN A 37 2.69 10.40 -23.28
N ILE A 38 1.87 10.17 -24.31
CA ILE A 38 2.06 10.77 -25.63
C ILE A 38 0.95 11.81 -25.79
N VAL A 39 1.29 13.08 -25.60
CA VAL A 39 0.37 14.20 -25.79
C VAL A 39 0.80 14.99 -27.02
N ALA A 40 -0.09 15.09 -28.02
CA ALA A 40 0.13 15.91 -29.20
C ALA A 40 -1.06 16.85 -29.38
N GLY A 41 -0.81 18.17 -29.35
CA GLY A 41 -1.86 19.18 -29.53
C GLY A 41 -3.01 19.11 -28.52
N GLY A 42 -2.75 18.67 -27.28
CA GLY A 42 -3.77 18.49 -26.23
C GLY A 42 -4.55 17.17 -26.30
N TRP A 43 -4.25 16.30 -27.28
CA TRP A 43 -4.84 14.96 -27.38
C TRP A 43 -3.90 13.92 -26.79
N HIS A 44 -4.44 13.07 -25.90
CA HIS A 44 -3.75 11.90 -25.36
C HIS A 44 -3.79 10.77 -26.40
N LEU A 45 -2.70 10.63 -27.16
CA LEU A 45 -2.55 9.62 -28.19
C LEU A 45 -2.11 8.26 -27.63
N ASP A 46 -1.68 8.21 -26.37
CA ASP A 46 -1.22 6.98 -25.69
C ASP A 46 -2.29 5.88 -25.66
N MET A 47 -3.57 6.23 -25.47
CA MET A 47 -4.67 5.27 -25.55
C MET A 47 -4.91 4.76 -26.96
N MET A 48 -4.79 5.62 -27.98
CA MET A 48 -4.92 5.18 -29.38
C MET A 48 -3.80 4.21 -29.75
N VAL A 49 -2.56 4.52 -29.32
CA VAL A 49 -1.41 3.63 -29.50
C VAL A 49 -1.64 2.31 -28.76
N ALA A 50 -2.15 2.33 -27.53
CA ALA A 50 -2.44 1.11 -26.76
C ALA A 50 -3.49 0.22 -27.44
N ILE A 51 -4.54 0.82 -28.02
CA ILE A 51 -5.58 0.09 -28.76
C ILE A 51 -4.98 -0.57 -30.01
N ILE A 52 -4.18 0.18 -30.78
CA ILE A 52 -3.52 -0.35 -31.98
C ILE A 52 -2.56 -1.48 -31.62
N LEU A 53 -1.71 -1.30 -30.59
CA LEU A 53 -0.79 -2.33 -30.12
C LEU A 53 -1.53 -3.57 -29.62
N SER A 54 -2.64 -3.39 -28.88
CA SER A 54 -3.48 -4.50 -28.43
C SER A 54 -4.10 -5.26 -29.58
N PHE A 55 -4.59 -4.54 -30.60
CA PHE A 55 -5.15 -5.16 -31.80
C PHE A 55 -4.08 -5.96 -32.58
N LEU A 56 -2.89 -5.39 -32.78
CA LEU A 56 -1.79 -6.09 -33.43
C LEU A 56 -1.34 -7.32 -32.64
N PHE A 57 -1.21 -7.18 -31.33
CA PHE A 57 -0.84 -8.27 -30.43
C PHE A 57 -1.87 -9.41 -30.43
N THR A 58 -3.16 -9.09 -30.32
CA THR A 58 -4.23 -10.09 -30.37
C THR A 58 -4.31 -10.78 -31.74
N ARG A 59 -4.04 -10.06 -32.83
CA ARG A 59 -3.95 -10.67 -34.17
C ARG A 59 -2.75 -11.60 -34.32
N LEU A 60 -1.60 -11.22 -33.75
CA LEU A 60 -0.41 -12.07 -33.68
C LEU A 60 -0.67 -13.33 -32.84
N LEU A 61 -1.32 -13.16 -31.68
CA LEU A 61 -1.63 -14.27 -30.77
C LEU A 61 -2.62 -15.24 -31.42
N LEU A 62 -3.65 -14.74 -32.09
CA LEU A 62 -4.49 -15.56 -32.96
C LEU A 62 -3.64 -16.31 -33.96
N TRP A 63 -2.79 -15.63 -34.73
CA TRP A 63 -1.99 -16.26 -35.77
C TRP A 63 -1.11 -17.42 -35.25
N ILE A 64 -0.51 -17.28 -34.07
CA ILE A 64 0.37 -18.31 -33.47
C ILE A 64 -0.43 -19.42 -32.76
N PHE A 65 -1.49 -19.06 -32.03
CA PHE A 65 -2.17 -19.95 -31.08
C PHE A 65 -3.63 -20.26 -31.43
N LYS A 66 -4.07 -20.06 -32.69
CA LYS A 66 -5.45 -20.37 -33.17
C LYS A 66 -6.08 -21.62 -32.52
N PRO A 67 -5.43 -22.80 -32.47
CA PRO A 67 -6.07 -24.01 -31.94
C PRO A 67 -6.28 -24.03 -30.41
N LEU A 68 -5.53 -23.21 -29.65
CA LEU A 68 -5.58 -23.22 -28.18
C LEU A 68 -6.51 -22.17 -27.58
N ILE A 69 -6.94 -21.18 -28.36
CA ILE A 69 -7.72 -20.04 -27.86
C ILE A 69 -9.10 -20.47 -27.36
N ILE A 70 -9.82 -21.29 -28.13
CA ILE A 70 -11.16 -21.75 -27.73
C ILE A 70 -11.10 -22.64 -26.48
N PRO A 71 -10.24 -23.68 -26.39
CA PRO A 71 -10.08 -24.47 -25.17
C PRO A 71 -9.68 -23.63 -23.94
N ALA A 72 -8.73 -22.71 -24.09
CA ALA A 72 -8.28 -21.85 -22.99
C ALA A 72 -9.41 -20.94 -22.49
N PHE A 73 -10.19 -20.35 -23.39
CA PHE A 73 -11.34 -19.54 -23.02
C PHE A 73 -12.39 -20.34 -22.24
N LEU A 74 -12.74 -21.54 -22.72
CA LEU A 74 -13.68 -22.42 -22.03
C LEU A 74 -13.19 -22.81 -20.63
N LEU A 75 -11.89 -23.06 -20.47
CA LEU A 75 -11.28 -23.36 -19.18
C LEU A 75 -11.41 -22.18 -18.21
N VAL A 76 -11.07 -20.97 -18.65
CA VAL A 76 -11.20 -19.76 -17.82
C VAL A 76 -12.64 -19.51 -17.41
N CYS A 77 -13.59 -19.61 -18.36
CA CYS A 77 -15.01 -19.48 -18.04
C CYS A 77 -15.46 -20.53 -17.03
N SER A 78 -15.04 -21.79 -17.19
CA SER A 78 -15.41 -22.87 -16.28
C SER A 78 -14.88 -22.63 -14.86
N VAL A 79 -13.63 -22.16 -14.72
CA VAL A 79 -13.04 -21.80 -13.42
C VAL A 79 -13.79 -20.64 -12.77
N LEU A 80 -14.12 -19.59 -13.53
CA LEU A 80 -14.86 -18.44 -12.99
C LEU A 80 -16.30 -18.78 -12.58
N VAL A 81 -16.97 -19.68 -13.32
CA VAL A 81 -18.28 -20.20 -12.95
C VAL A 81 -18.18 -21.05 -11.68
N PHE A 82 -17.17 -21.92 -11.57
CA PHE A 82 -16.96 -22.71 -10.36
C PHE A 82 -16.71 -21.80 -9.14
N ASN A 83 -15.85 -20.80 -9.29
CA ASN A 83 -15.51 -19.85 -8.22
C ASN A 83 -16.68 -18.97 -7.78
N TYR A 84 -17.69 -18.77 -8.63
CA TYR A 84 -18.91 -18.06 -8.27
C TYR A 84 -19.68 -18.79 -7.14
N PHE A 85 -19.62 -20.12 -7.09
CA PHE A 85 -20.28 -20.91 -6.06
C PHE A 85 -19.45 -21.08 -4.77
N THR A 86 -18.17 -20.73 -4.80
CA THR A 86 -17.24 -20.89 -3.66
C THR A 86 -16.85 -19.54 -3.03
N ASP A 87 -17.62 -18.47 -3.28
CA ASP A 87 -17.34 -17.09 -2.84
C ASP A 87 -15.89 -16.63 -3.11
N SER A 88 -15.32 -17.13 -4.21
CA SER A 88 -13.95 -16.88 -4.63
C SER A 88 -13.92 -15.93 -5.84
N TYR A 89 -12.76 -15.76 -6.49
CA TYR A 89 -12.62 -14.82 -7.61
C TYR A 89 -13.54 -15.17 -8.80
N SER A 90 -14.58 -14.35 -9.02
CA SER A 90 -15.65 -14.59 -9.99
C SER A 90 -15.76 -13.46 -11.05
N PHE A 91 -16.72 -13.58 -11.97
CA PHE A 91 -16.98 -12.57 -13.01
C PHE A 91 -17.26 -11.16 -12.45
N VAL A 92 -17.89 -11.07 -11.28
CA VAL A 92 -18.17 -9.77 -10.63
C VAL A 92 -16.87 -9.06 -10.27
N ASN A 93 -15.88 -9.81 -9.76
CA ASN A 93 -14.58 -9.27 -9.40
C ASN A 93 -13.80 -8.84 -10.65
N VAL A 94 -13.82 -9.64 -11.72
CA VAL A 94 -13.21 -9.28 -13.01
C VAL A 94 -13.77 -7.95 -13.55
N LEU A 95 -15.09 -7.77 -13.48
CA LEU A 95 -15.74 -6.54 -13.94
C LEU A 95 -15.39 -5.34 -13.07
N ASN A 96 -15.35 -5.51 -11.75
CA ASN A 96 -14.97 -4.44 -10.81
C ASN A 96 -13.50 -4.03 -10.99
N ASP A 97 -12.60 -5.01 -11.16
CA ASP A 97 -11.17 -4.77 -11.43
C ASP A 97 -10.99 -4.02 -12.76
N TYR A 98 -11.69 -4.46 -13.81
CA TYR A 98 -11.67 -3.78 -15.11
C TYR A 98 -12.17 -2.34 -15.00
N LYS A 99 -13.29 -2.12 -14.29
CA LYS A 99 -13.83 -0.78 -14.04
C LYS A 99 -12.81 0.09 -13.29
N GLY A 100 -12.14 -0.45 -12.28
CA GLY A 100 -11.08 0.24 -11.54
C GLY A 100 -9.92 0.66 -12.44
N VAL A 101 -9.45 -0.23 -13.32
CA VAL A 101 -8.37 0.08 -14.28
C VAL A 101 -8.78 1.18 -15.26
N VAL A 102 -9.98 1.10 -15.84
CA VAL A 102 -10.46 2.11 -16.80
C VAL A 102 -10.69 3.45 -16.12
N GLN A 103 -11.33 3.47 -14.95
CA GLN A 103 -11.57 4.70 -14.18
C GLN A 103 -10.26 5.34 -13.72
N GLY A 104 -9.29 4.54 -13.26
CA GLY A 104 -7.96 5.02 -12.91
C GLY A 104 -7.24 5.67 -14.10
N ASN A 105 -7.31 5.03 -15.28
CA ASN A 105 -6.70 5.54 -16.51
C ASN A 105 -7.37 6.82 -17.03
N TRP A 106 -8.71 6.90 -17.03
CA TRP A 106 -9.44 8.10 -17.48
C TRP A 106 -9.45 9.24 -16.45
N GLY A 107 -9.41 8.93 -15.16
CA GLY A 107 -9.68 9.87 -14.06
C GLY A 107 -8.56 10.87 -13.73
N ALA A 108 -7.33 10.67 -14.21
CA ALA A 108 -6.26 11.66 -14.04
C ALA A 108 -5.51 11.95 -15.34
N LYS A 109 -6.29 12.52 -16.23
CA LYS A 109 -5.87 13.22 -17.44
C LYS A 109 -4.57 14.06 -17.28
N ASP A 110 -4.27 14.56 -16.08
CA ASP A 110 -3.23 15.56 -15.87
C ASP A 110 -1.91 15.06 -15.21
N SER A 111 -1.84 13.83 -14.69
CA SER A 111 -0.59 13.28 -14.10
C SER A 111 -0.55 11.75 -14.16
N LYS A 112 0.13 11.18 -15.15
CA LYS A 112 0.40 9.72 -15.22
C LYS A 112 1.86 9.52 -14.89
N GLN A 113 2.15 9.16 -13.65
CA GLN A 113 3.48 8.68 -13.28
C GLN A 113 3.57 7.20 -13.69
N LEU A 114 4.74 6.78 -14.17
CA LEU A 114 5.00 5.35 -14.42
C LEU A 114 5.08 4.68 -13.05
N ASP A 115 4.20 3.71 -12.78
CA ASP A 115 4.24 2.93 -11.55
C ASP A 115 5.46 1.99 -11.58
N ILE A 116 6.60 2.49 -11.09
CA ILE A 116 7.88 1.76 -11.01
C ILE A 116 7.75 0.54 -10.08
N LEU A 117 6.77 0.52 -9.16
CA LEU A 117 6.48 -0.62 -8.28
C LEU A 117 5.81 -1.78 -9.03
N SER A 118 5.25 -1.55 -10.22
CA SER A 118 4.65 -2.60 -11.08
C SER A 118 5.64 -3.34 -11.99
N LEU A 119 6.91 -2.91 -12.04
CA LEU A 119 7.93 -3.45 -12.96
C LEU A 119 8.64 -4.72 -12.47
N TYR A 120 8.27 -5.28 -11.30
CA TYR A 120 8.87 -6.51 -10.76
C TYR A 120 7.99 -7.74 -11.02
N PRO A 121 8.35 -8.64 -11.96
CA PRO A 121 7.50 -9.76 -12.39
C PRO A 121 7.58 -11.01 -11.49
N ARG A 122 8.00 -10.89 -10.21
CA ARG A 122 8.09 -12.07 -9.33
C ARG A 122 6.79 -12.25 -8.53
N ARG A 123 5.90 -13.06 -9.11
CA ARG A 123 4.59 -13.52 -8.57
C ARG A 123 3.50 -12.46 -8.71
N VAL A 124 2.28 -12.92 -8.95
CA VAL A 124 1.08 -12.08 -8.94
C VAL A 124 0.90 -11.59 -7.51
N GLU A 125 1.50 -10.45 -7.18
CA GLU A 125 1.40 -9.82 -5.87
C GLU A 125 0.07 -9.11 -5.73
N THR A 126 -0.61 -9.38 -4.62
CA THR A 126 -1.80 -8.63 -4.24
C THR A 126 -1.42 -7.17 -3.99
N TYR A 127 -2.34 -6.22 -4.17
CA TYR A 127 -2.12 -4.81 -3.80
C TYR A 127 -1.53 -4.70 -2.38
N ARG A 128 -2.09 -5.47 -1.44
CA ARG A 128 -1.57 -5.64 -0.08
C ARG A 128 -0.07 -5.98 -0.01
N ASP A 129 0.40 -6.95 -0.81
CA ASP A 129 1.79 -7.41 -0.77
C ASP A 129 2.74 -6.32 -1.28
N LYS A 130 2.27 -5.51 -2.24
CA LYS A 130 3.00 -4.36 -2.78
C LYS A 130 3.11 -3.23 -1.76
N THR A 131 2.01 -2.84 -1.11
CA THR A 131 1.99 -1.81 -0.05
C THR A 131 2.88 -2.23 1.12
N VAL A 132 2.75 -3.48 1.61
CA VAL A 132 3.60 -4.00 2.68
C VAL A 132 5.08 -3.94 2.32
N ARG A 133 5.45 -4.35 1.10
CA ARG A 133 6.84 -4.26 0.63
C ARG A 133 7.30 -2.82 0.46
N GLY A 134 6.46 -1.96 -0.11
CA GLY A 134 6.73 -0.55 -0.32
C GLY A 134 7.10 0.12 1.00
N ILE A 135 6.21 0.04 1.99
CA ILE A 135 6.45 0.56 3.34
C ILE A 135 7.70 -0.07 3.96
N LYS A 136 7.81 -1.41 3.98
CA LYS A 136 8.97 -2.10 4.59
C LYS A 136 10.31 -1.69 3.96
N SER A 137 10.34 -1.44 2.65
CA SER A 137 11.55 -1.01 1.94
C SER A 137 11.98 0.43 2.25
N ARG A 138 11.08 1.24 2.83
CA ARG A 138 11.30 2.66 3.14
C ARG A 138 11.58 2.92 4.62
N VAL A 139 11.32 1.94 5.50
CA VAL A 139 11.75 1.98 6.90
C VAL A 139 13.26 1.75 6.98
N ASP A 140 14.03 2.84 6.94
CA ASP A 140 15.47 2.84 7.21
C ASP A 140 15.76 3.53 8.55
N PHE A 141 15.91 2.71 9.59
CA PHE A 141 16.27 3.17 10.94
C PHE A 141 17.78 3.32 11.16
N GLN A 142 18.61 2.91 10.19
CA GLN A 142 20.08 3.00 10.27
C GLN A 142 20.62 4.29 9.67
N ASP A 143 19.80 5.04 8.93
CA ASP A 143 20.16 6.35 8.41
C ASP A 143 20.56 7.33 9.52
N SER A 144 21.67 8.04 9.31
CA SER A 144 22.26 8.92 10.31
C SER A 144 21.42 10.18 10.57
N VAL A 145 20.68 10.68 9.59
CA VAL A 145 19.75 11.81 9.76
C VAL A 145 18.60 11.37 10.67
N VAL A 146 18.04 10.19 10.41
CA VAL A 146 16.97 9.60 11.23
C VAL A 146 17.45 9.37 12.67
N ARG A 147 18.63 8.76 12.84
CA ARG A 147 19.23 8.52 14.16
C ARG A 147 19.49 9.83 14.92
N ASN A 148 20.10 10.82 14.28
CA ASN A 148 20.43 12.10 14.92
C ASN A 148 19.17 12.88 15.32
N PHE A 149 18.18 12.91 14.44
CA PHE A 149 16.86 13.49 14.72
C PHE A 149 16.23 12.83 15.94
N SER A 150 16.23 11.49 15.97
CA SER A 150 15.60 10.72 17.04
C SER A 150 16.31 10.90 18.38
N VAL A 151 17.64 10.91 18.40
CA VAL A 151 18.41 11.24 19.62
C VAL A 151 18.02 12.62 20.13
N ARG A 152 18.09 13.63 19.26
CA ARG A 152 17.84 15.02 19.64
C ARG A 152 16.48 15.19 20.30
N HIS A 153 15.42 14.75 19.64
CA HIS A 153 14.04 14.95 20.12
C HIS A 153 13.63 13.98 21.23
N SER A 154 14.37 12.88 21.44
CA SER A 154 14.17 12.02 22.61
C SER A 154 14.66 12.63 23.93
N LEU A 155 15.45 13.70 23.87
CA LEU A 155 16.03 14.38 25.03
C LEU A 155 15.29 15.68 25.41
N GLU A 156 14.32 16.12 24.61
CA GLU A 156 13.66 17.42 24.79
C GLU A 156 12.63 17.44 25.91
N ASP A 157 11.88 16.35 26.09
CA ASP A 157 10.82 16.26 27.08
C ASP A 157 11.07 15.14 28.11
N PHE A 158 10.46 15.31 29.28
CA PHE A 158 10.30 14.29 30.32
C PHE A 158 11.59 13.77 30.97
N ASP A 159 12.73 14.42 30.75
CA ASP A 159 14.04 14.00 31.27
C ASP A 159 14.05 13.75 32.80
N GLU A 160 13.32 14.58 33.55
CA GLU A 160 13.14 14.45 34.99
C GLU A 160 12.53 13.11 35.45
N TYR A 161 11.78 12.43 34.57
CA TYR A 161 11.17 11.13 34.84
C TYR A 161 12.02 9.95 34.40
N PHE A 162 13.19 10.18 33.79
CA PHE A 162 14.10 9.11 33.36
C PHE A 162 14.51 8.16 34.51
N PRO A 163 14.79 8.63 35.74
CA PRO A 163 15.07 7.73 36.86
C PRO A 163 13.91 6.78 37.21
N LYS A 164 12.67 7.17 36.91
CA LYS A 164 11.45 6.41 37.25
C LYS A 164 11.05 5.44 36.14
N TYR A 165 10.97 5.91 34.89
CA TYR A 165 10.46 5.13 33.76
C TYR A 165 11.54 4.69 32.76
N GLY A 166 12.80 5.08 32.99
CA GLY A 166 13.94 4.66 32.19
C GLY A 166 13.84 5.04 30.71
N ARG A 167 14.17 4.08 29.83
CA ARG A 167 14.20 4.29 28.38
C ARG A 167 12.85 4.66 27.77
N VAL A 168 11.74 4.27 28.40
CA VAL A 168 10.37 4.61 27.93
C VAL A 168 10.20 6.11 27.79
N VAL A 169 10.80 6.90 28.68
CA VAL A 169 10.78 8.37 28.62
C VAL A 169 11.30 8.90 27.28
N ARG A 170 12.36 8.29 26.74
CA ARG A 170 12.95 8.69 25.46
C ARG A 170 12.02 8.39 24.29
N PHE A 171 11.33 7.26 24.34
CA PHE A 171 10.35 6.88 23.33
C PHE A 171 9.15 7.83 23.35
N LEU A 172 8.67 8.15 24.56
CA LEU A 172 7.54 9.05 24.77
C LEU A 172 7.84 10.52 24.40
N SER A 173 9.05 11.00 24.72
CA SER A 173 9.53 12.33 24.29
C SER A 173 9.56 12.43 22.76
N LEU A 174 10.15 11.42 22.10
CA LEU A 174 10.25 11.40 20.64
C LEU A 174 8.88 11.31 19.97
N PHE A 175 7.99 10.45 20.48
CA PHE A 175 6.60 10.39 20.02
C PHE A 175 5.93 11.75 20.11
N ARG A 176 6.05 12.42 21.28
CA ARG A 176 5.44 13.74 21.49
C ARG A 176 5.94 14.75 20.48
N TYR A 177 7.25 14.80 20.22
CA TYR A 177 7.81 15.73 19.25
C TYR A 177 7.27 15.48 17.85
N ILE A 178 7.37 14.25 17.34
CA ILE A 178 6.90 13.90 16.00
C ILE A 178 5.41 14.22 15.86
N ASN A 179 4.60 13.72 16.79
CA ASN A 179 3.15 13.85 16.72
C ASN A 179 2.64 15.29 16.86
N THR A 180 3.39 16.17 17.54
CA THR A 180 3.02 17.60 17.67
C THR A 180 3.43 18.45 16.47
N HIS A 181 4.45 18.02 15.72
CA HIS A 181 5.00 18.77 14.59
C HIS A 181 4.60 18.20 13.23
N PHE A 182 4.11 16.96 13.20
CA PHE A 182 3.69 16.30 11.97
C PHE A 182 2.48 17.01 11.36
N LYS A 183 2.53 17.25 10.05
CA LYS A 183 1.47 17.91 9.29
C LYS A 183 0.96 16.97 8.21
N TYR A 184 -0.31 16.62 8.31
CA TYR A 184 -0.93 15.74 7.32
C TYR A 184 -0.98 16.41 5.95
N VAL A 185 -0.39 15.77 4.95
CA VAL A 185 -0.40 16.16 3.54
C VAL A 185 -0.83 14.94 2.74
N GLN A 186 -1.97 15.04 2.05
CA GLN A 186 -2.49 13.92 1.28
C GLN A 186 -1.68 13.73 -0.01
N ASP A 187 -1.36 12.47 -0.31
CA ASP A 187 -0.78 12.07 -1.58
C ASP A 187 -1.65 12.45 -2.80
N THR A 188 -0.99 12.58 -3.95
CA THR A 188 -1.73 12.76 -5.21
C THR A 188 -2.58 11.53 -5.49
N ARG A 189 -3.85 11.71 -5.88
CA ARG A 189 -4.91 10.68 -5.99
C ARG A 189 -4.60 9.41 -6.79
N ARG A 190 -3.45 9.31 -7.45
CA ARG A 190 -3.11 8.22 -8.37
C ARG A 190 -2.02 7.28 -7.89
N ASP A 191 -1.04 7.80 -7.16
CA ASP A 191 0.17 7.05 -6.83
C ASP A 191 0.39 7.15 -5.34
N GLU A 192 0.38 5.99 -4.68
CA GLU A 192 0.76 5.83 -3.28
C GLU A 192 2.30 5.97 -3.22
N TYR A 193 2.77 7.06 -2.64
CA TYR A 193 4.20 7.38 -2.52
C TYR A 193 4.64 7.24 -1.07
N PHE A 194 5.45 6.22 -0.80
CA PHE A 194 6.01 6.00 0.54
C PHE A 194 7.31 6.81 0.73
N ALA A 195 7.26 7.93 1.44
CA ALA A 195 8.46 8.69 1.79
C ALA A 195 9.33 7.92 2.80
N THR A 196 10.64 8.10 2.71
CA THR A 196 11.53 7.62 3.78
C THR A 196 11.46 8.55 4.98
N ALA A 197 11.76 8.05 6.19
CA ALA A 197 11.84 8.91 7.37
C ALA A 197 12.79 10.10 7.18
N ARG A 198 13.93 9.89 6.50
CA ARG A 198 14.87 10.96 6.13
C ARG A 198 14.19 12.05 5.29
N GLU A 199 13.44 11.66 4.27
CA GLU A 199 12.74 12.58 3.38
C GLU A 199 11.68 13.39 4.14
N THR A 200 10.86 12.73 4.95
CA THR A 200 9.84 13.38 5.79
C THR A 200 10.48 14.37 6.77
N ILE A 201 11.62 14.03 7.38
CA ILE A 201 12.38 14.94 8.25
C ILE A 201 12.86 16.17 7.48
N LEU A 202 13.48 15.97 6.31
CA LEU A 202 14.02 17.07 5.49
C LEU A 202 12.94 17.98 4.91
N ASN A 203 11.74 17.45 4.67
CA ASN A 203 10.58 18.19 4.17
C ASN A 203 9.77 18.89 5.27
N GLY A 204 10.23 18.88 6.52
CA GLY A 204 9.59 19.61 7.63
C GLY A 204 8.42 18.86 8.27
N LEU A 205 8.49 17.53 8.32
CA LEU A 205 7.53 16.64 8.96
C LEU A 205 6.13 16.67 8.33
N GLY A 206 6.07 16.80 7.01
CA GLY A 206 4.84 16.69 6.24
C GLY A 206 4.73 15.35 5.51
N GLY A 207 3.53 14.76 5.51
CA GLY A 207 3.26 13.49 4.80
C GLY A 207 1.87 12.94 5.11
N ASP A 208 1.53 11.78 4.59
CA ASP A 208 0.26 11.10 4.84
C ASP A 208 0.34 10.08 6.01
N CYS A 209 -0.63 9.15 6.09
CA CYS A 209 -0.65 8.13 7.15
C CYS A 209 0.49 7.12 7.06
N ASP A 210 0.93 6.76 5.85
CA ASP A 210 2.01 5.81 5.63
C ASP A 210 3.35 6.48 5.95
N ASP A 211 3.54 7.72 5.51
CA ASP A 211 4.72 8.52 5.83
C ASP A 211 4.90 8.73 7.33
N HIS A 212 3.80 9.06 8.04
CA HIS A 212 3.84 9.15 9.50
C HIS A 212 4.26 7.82 10.14
N SER A 213 3.67 6.71 9.66
CA SER A 213 3.96 5.37 10.18
C SER A 213 5.41 4.97 9.96
N ILE A 214 5.97 5.26 8.78
CA ILE A 214 7.39 5.03 8.44
C ILE A 214 8.29 5.90 9.30
N LEU A 215 7.99 7.20 9.39
CA LEU A 215 8.76 8.17 10.18
C LEU A 215 8.82 7.75 11.66
N MET A 216 7.66 7.59 12.30
CA MET A 216 7.56 7.25 13.71
C MET A 216 8.29 5.95 14.02
N THR A 217 8.08 4.93 13.18
CA THR A 217 8.68 3.61 13.39
C THR A 217 10.19 3.63 13.22
N ALA A 218 10.70 4.22 12.12
CA ALA A 218 12.14 4.29 11.88
C ALA A 218 12.85 5.11 12.97
N CYS A 219 12.26 6.23 13.39
CA CYS A 219 12.80 7.06 14.44
C CYS A 219 12.88 6.31 15.79
N LEU A 220 11.80 5.64 16.20
CA LEU A 220 11.77 4.86 17.44
C LEU A 220 12.73 3.66 17.40
N GLN A 221 12.78 2.93 16.29
CA GLN A 221 13.72 1.81 16.12
C GLN A 221 15.19 2.28 16.18
N SER A 222 15.50 3.47 15.65
CA SER A 222 16.86 4.03 15.70
C SER A 222 17.37 4.31 17.13
N ILE A 223 16.46 4.42 18.11
CA ILE A 223 16.80 4.59 19.53
C ILE A 223 16.58 3.30 20.36
N GLY A 224 16.34 2.17 19.69
CA GLY A 224 16.24 0.85 20.30
C GLY A 224 14.85 0.43 20.76
N ALA A 225 13.80 1.11 20.30
CA ALA A 225 12.42 0.64 20.50
C ALA A 225 12.10 -0.49 19.50
N GLN A 226 11.17 -1.36 19.88
CA GLN A 226 10.59 -2.34 18.96
C GLN A 226 9.23 -1.84 18.49
N CYS A 227 9.05 -1.75 17.18
CA CYS A 227 7.87 -1.17 16.56
C CYS A 227 7.40 -2.04 15.40
N ARG A 228 6.12 -1.92 15.05
CA ARG A 228 5.50 -2.54 13.87
C ARG A 228 4.52 -1.57 13.25
N ILE A 229 4.17 -1.78 11.99
CA ILE A 229 3.14 -0.99 11.29
C ILE A 229 1.93 -1.87 11.04
N VAL A 230 0.74 -1.39 11.41
CA VAL A 230 -0.53 -2.07 11.18
C VAL A 230 -1.26 -1.36 10.06
N LEU A 231 -1.73 -2.13 9.09
CA LEU A 231 -2.51 -1.64 7.95
C LEU A 231 -3.99 -2.02 8.11
N ILE A 232 -4.85 -1.00 8.08
CA ILE A 232 -6.31 -1.12 8.10
C ILE A 232 -6.88 -0.48 6.83
N GLN A 233 -8.12 -0.80 6.47
CA GLN A 233 -8.69 -0.29 5.20
C GLN A 233 -8.65 1.25 5.14
N GLY A 234 -7.79 1.79 4.27
CA GLY A 234 -7.62 3.23 4.07
C GLY A 234 -6.77 3.97 5.10
N HIS A 235 -6.00 3.27 5.94
CA HIS A 235 -5.12 3.90 6.94
C HIS A 235 -3.98 2.96 7.38
N ALA A 236 -2.89 3.57 7.84
CA ALA A 236 -1.76 2.86 8.45
C ALA A 236 -1.36 3.57 9.74
N TYR A 237 -1.02 2.78 10.76
CA TYR A 237 -0.53 3.34 12.01
C TYR A 237 0.60 2.50 12.62
N PRO A 238 1.54 3.15 13.33
CA PRO A 238 2.61 2.47 14.03
C PRO A 238 2.15 1.96 15.40
N GLU A 239 2.75 0.88 15.86
CA GLU A 239 2.59 0.36 17.22
C GLU A 239 3.94 0.16 17.90
N LEU A 240 3.98 0.44 19.20
CA LEU A 240 5.16 0.29 20.06
C LEU A 240 5.01 -0.96 20.93
N TYR A 241 6.03 -1.81 20.92
CA TYR A 241 6.12 -2.96 21.81
C TYR A 241 6.36 -2.51 23.26
N CYS A 242 5.53 -3.01 24.18
CA CYS A 242 5.59 -2.69 25.59
C CYS A 242 6.24 -3.79 26.42
N GLY A 243 6.33 -5.02 25.92
CA GLY A 243 6.81 -6.16 26.71
C GLY A 243 5.68 -6.95 27.36
N THR A 244 5.92 -7.33 28.62
CA THR A 244 4.99 -8.11 29.45
C THR A 244 3.85 -7.25 30.00
N LYS A 245 2.93 -7.88 30.73
CA LYS A 245 1.81 -7.18 31.36
C LYS A 245 2.31 -6.15 32.39
N GLU A 246 3.35 -6.50 33.14
CA GLU A 246 3.97 -5.63 34.13
C GLU A 246 4.60 -4.39 33.48
N ASP A 247 5.33 -4.59 32.38
CA ASP A 247 5.92 -3.50 31.59
C ASP A 247 4.84 -2.60 30.97
N PHE A 248 3.76 -3.20 30.50
CA PHE A 248 2.61 -2.48 29.95
C PHE A 248 1.93 -1.60 31.00
N GLU A 249 1.72 -2.09 32.23
CA GLU A 249 1.16 -1.27 33.31
C GLU A 249 2.12 -0.12 33.70
N ALA A 250 3.43 -0.36 33.73
CA ALA A 250 4.41 0.71 33.94
C ALA A 250 4.37 1.76 32.82
N MET A 251 4.24 1.34 31.55
CA MET A 251 4.09 2.23 30.41
C MET A 251 2.77 3.01 30.47
N LYS A 252 1.69 2.38 30.90
CA LYS A 252 0.38 3.03 31.11
C LYS A 252 0.47 4.16 32.14
N GLN A 253 1.15 3.91 33.27
CA GLN A 253 1.41 4.93 34.28
C GLN A 253 2.28 6.06 33.76
N ALA A 254 3.32 5.74 32.96
CA ALA A 254 4.14 6.75 32.30
C ALA A 254 3.31 7.64 31.37
N ILE A 255 2.47 7.05 30.51
CA ILE A 255 1.61 7.82 29.58
C ILE A 255 0.67 8.74 30.34
N ILE A 256 -0.03 8.25 31.37
CA ILE A 256 -0.97 9.05 32.16
C ILE A 256 -0.23 10.22 32.86
N THR A 257 0.98 9.98 33.36
CA THR A 257 1.78 11.01 34.05
C THR A 257 2.28 12.07 33.07
N LEU A 258 2.79 11.64 31.91
CA LEU A 258 3.54 12.50 30.99
C LEU A 258 2.64 13.21 29.96
N PHE A 259 1.43 12.70 29.71
CA PHE A 259 0.45 13.28 28.78
C PHE A 259 -0.86 13.67 29.51
N PRO A 260 -0.84 14.63 30.45
CA PRO A 260 -2.01 14.97 31.25
C PRO A 260 -3.10 15.74 30.47
N ARG A 261 -2.80 16.21 29.25
CA ARG A 261 -3.70 17.03 28.44
C ARG A 261 -3.72 16.57 26.98
N PRO A 262 -4.86 16.10 26.44
CA PRO A 262 -6.13 15.86 27.14
C PRO A 262 -6.01 14.74 28.18
N ALA A 263 -6.94 14.68 29.13
CA ALA A 263 -6.94 13.62 30.14
C ALA A 263 -7.08 12.25 29.46
N VAL A 264 -6.16 11.34 29.76
CA VAL A 264 -6.14 9.98 29.20
C VAL A 264 -7.30 9.20 29.84
N LYS A 265 -8.36 8.96 29.08
CA LYS A 265 -9.53 8.19 29.54
C LYS A 265 -9.29 6.69 29.42
N GLU A 266 -8.72 6.29 28.28
CA GLU A 266 -8.48 4.90 27.90
C GLU A 266 -7.18 4.82 27.11
N ILE A 267 -6.52 3.66 27.17
CA ILE A 267 -5.31 3.35 26.40
C ILE A 267 -5.63 2.12 25.56
N TYR A 268 -5.56 2.29 24.24
CA TYR A 268 -5.79 1.26 23.25
C TYR A 268 -4.50 0.52 22.94
N TYR A 269 -4.57 -0.81 22.94
CA TYR A 269 -3.43 -1.69 22.75
C TYR A 269 -3.88 -3.01 22.12
N HIS A 270 -2.94 -3.69 21.46
CA HIS A 270 -3.08 -5.07 21.04
C HIS A 270 -2.31 -6.00 21.98
N GLU A 271 -2.98 -7.07 22.42
CA GLU A 271 -2.35 -8.17 23.14
C GLU A 271 -2.24 -9.40 22.22
N MET A 272 -1.04 -9.97 22.12
CA MET A 272 -0.83 -11.22 21.40
C MET A 272 0.12 -12.12 22.17
N LYS A 273 -0.36 -13.27 22.67
CA LYS A 273 0.46 -14.25 23.40
C LYS A 273 1.22 -13.65 24.60
N GLY A 274 0.59 -12.76 25.35
CA GLY A 274 1.21 -12.08 26.51
C GLY A 274 2.18 -10.94 26.16
N MET A 275 2.27 -10.58 24.89
CA MET A 275 3.00 -9.41 24.40
C MET A 275 2.03 -8.26 24.13
N TYR A 276 2.36 -7.08 24.64
CA TYR A 276 1.53 -5.87 24.55
C TYR A 276 2.10 -4.86 23.56
N TRP A 277 1.23 -4.25 22.77
CA TRP A 277 1.58 -3.26 21.74
C TRP A 277 0.66 -2.05 21.83
N ILE A 278 1.21 -0.84 21.96
CA ILE A 278 0.44 0.41 22.09
C ILE A 278 0.34 1.12 20.75
N ASN A 279 -0.86 1.62 20.43
CA ASN A 279 -1.11 2.43 19.24
C ASN A 279 -0.36 3.77 19.30
N LEU A 280 0.34 4.14 18.22
CA LEU A 280 1.05 5.41 18.06
C LEU A 280 0.52 6.24 16.87
N ASP A 281 -0.75 6.06 16.49
CA ASP A 281 -1.39 6.83 15.44
C ASP A 281 -1.32 8.35 15.68
N TYR A 282 -1.12 9.13 14.60
CA TYR A 282 -1.05 10.60 14.64
C TYR A 282 -2.38 11.26 14.98
N THR A 283 -3.48 10.51 14.86
CA THR A 283 -4.84 11.01 15.15
C THR A 283 -5.04 11.32 16.64
N ALA A 284 -4.23 10.76 17.52
CA ALA A 284 -4.32 10.94 18.96
C ALA A 284 -3.15 11.73 19.53
N ARG A 285 -3.39 12.55 20.56
CA ARG A 285 -2.35 13.40 21.18
C ARG A 285 -1.47 12.68 22.20
N HIS A 286 -1.82 11.45 22.56
CA HIS A 286 -1.07 10.61 23.48
C HIS A 286 -0.95 9.20 22.89
N PRO A 287 0.08 8.44 23.28
CA PRO A 287 0.16 7.02 22.94
C PRO A 287 -1.07 6.26 23.47
N GLY A 288 -1.51 5.26 22.71
CA GLY A 288 -2.68 4.45 23.02
C GLY A 288 -3.99 5.16 22.71
N GLY A 289 -4.03 6.02 21.70
CA GLY A 289 -5.27 6.61 21.21
C GLY A 289 -6.19 5.61 20.52
N PRO A 290 -7.47 5.96 20.32
CA PRO A 290 -8.45 5.08 19.69
C PRO A 290 -8.04 4.70 18.26
N TYR A 291 -8.41 3.49 17.84
CA TYR A 291 -8.22 3.04 16.46
C TYR A 291 -9.23 3.74 15.53
N MET A 292 -8.81 4.10 14.32
CA MET A 292 -9.74 4.65 13.31
C MET A 292 -10.74 3.60 12.79
N ASN A 293 -10.34 2.32 12.75
CA ASN A 293 -11.17 1.21 12.26
C ASN A 293 -10.59 -0.12 12.78
N ASP A 294 -11.48 -1.08 13.06
CA ASP A 294 -11.12 -2.38 13.65
C ASP A 294 -10.78 -3.45 12.60
N LYS A 295 -10.92 -3.14 11.30
CA LYS A 295 -10.66 -4.07 10.19
C LYS A 295 -9.19 -4.09 9.78
N VAL A 296 -8.37 -4.80 10.56
CA VAL A 296 -6.96 -5.06 10.24
C VAL A 296 -6.85 -6.00 9.04
N TYR A 297 -6.13 -5.57 8.00
CA TYR A 297 -5.89 -6.41 6.82
C TYR A 297 -4.44 -6.87 6.69
N ALA A 298 -3.45 -6.15 7.26
CA ALA A 298 -2.05 -6.59 7.26
C ALA A 298 -1.25 -6.04 8.45
N LEU A 299 -0.17 -6.73 8.78
CA LEU A 299 0.77 -6.36 9.83
C LEU A 299 2.19 -6.47 9.28
N ILE A 300 2.98 -5.43 9.47
CA ILE A 300 4.36 -5.33 9.01
C ILE A 300 5.29 -5.45 10.21
N GLU A 301 5.93 -6.61 10.34
CA GLU A 301 7.05 -6.82 11.27
C GLU A 301 8.35 -6.37 10.60
N LEU A 302 9.11 -5.53 11.31
CA LEU A 302 10.28 -4.82 10.81
C LEU A 302 11.57 -5.39 11.39
#